data_AF-A0A3G1A883-F1
#
_entry.id   AF-A0A3G1A883-F1
#
_cell.length_a   1.000
_cell.length_b   1.000
_cell.length_c   1.000
_cell.angle_alpha   90.00
_cell.angle_beta   90.00
_cell.angle_gamma   90.00
#
_symmetry.space_group_name_H-M   'P 1'
#
loop_
_entity.id
_entity.type
_entity.pdbx_description
1 polymer ?
#
loop_
_entity_poly.entity_id
_entity_poly.type
_entity_poly.pdbx_seq_one_letter_code
_entity_poly.pdbx_strand_id
1 'polypeptide(L)'
;MEKIASKLDVPLETATPDKNKLLYYMATQGLPKRGDRWCTYLKTRSLREVKKKIKAEIEAKAERALEAGKRYERLSSLANKGIYLNGGVINLVHDLTITEIAELLKKEGLVHPHYIQGLPRVSCRFCPYRGLYELKLSEKHEVEDEGTIDSILARTYREYYSQVSTREEFLTYHLWRFTPSVAKLRLQEEKETLHSEKLTLDQAREMFSSLWVASRG
;
A
#
# COMPACT_ATOMS: atom_id res chain seq x y z
N MET A 1 -7.91 11.49 -6.63
CA MET A 1 -9.27 11.26 -6.12
C MET A 1 -10.20 12.41 -6.51
N GLU A 2 -9.83 13.66 -6.21
CA GLU A 2 -10.59 14.87 -6.59
C GLU A 2 -10.91 14.93 -8.09
N LYS A 3 -9.93 14.68 -8.96
CA LYS A 3 -10.14 14.60 -10.43
C LYS A 3 -11.26 13.62 -10.82
N ILE A 4 -11.36 12.47 -10.15
CA ILE A 4 -12.36 11.44 -10.46
C ILE A 4 -13.74 11.89 -9.96
N ALA A 5 -13.81 12.40 -8.73
CA ALA A 5 -15.05 12.90 -8.14
C ALA A 5 -15.64 14.05 -8.99
N SER A 6 -14.79 14.98 -9.43
CA SER A 6 -15.18 16.08 -10.33
C SER A 6 -15.63 15.58 -11.70
N LYS A 7 -14.93 14.60 -12.31
CA LYS A 7 -15.34 14.01 -13.61
C LYS A 7 -16.71 13.31 -13.53
N LEU A 8 -17.05 12.73 -12.39
CA LEU A 8 -18.30 12.00 -12.16
C LEU A 8 -19.41 12.87 -11.57
N ASP A 9 -19.14 14.15 -11.27
CA ASP A 9 -20.05 15.06 -10.58
C ASP A 9 -20.61 14.46 -9.27
N VAL A 10 -19.74 13.85 -8.46
CA VAL A 10 -20.10 13.25 -7.18
C VAL A 10 -19.36 13.93 -6.02
N PRO A 11 -20.02 14.14 -4.87
CA PRO A 11 -19.36 14.67 -3.69
C PRO A 11 -18.34 13.66 -3.15
N LEU A 12 -17.12 14.15 -2.85
CA LEU A 12 -16.06 13.35 -2.25
C LEU A 12 -16.06 13.50 -0.73
N GLU A 13 -16.60 12.52 -0.01
CA GLU A 13 -16.44 12.43 1.44
C GLU A 13 -15.09 11.77 1.78
N THR A 14 -14.26 12.45 2.56
CA THR A 14 -12.98 11.92 3.05
C THR A 14 -13.08 11.52 4.51
N ALA A 15 -12.45 10.39 4.86
CA ALA A 15 -12.47 9.85 6.22
C ALA A 15 -11.03 9.86 6.78
N THR A 16 -10.80 10.65 7.82
CA THR A 16 -9.50 10.77 8.48
C THR A 16 -9.52 10.02 9.82
N PRO A 17 -8.45 9.28 10.16
CA PRO A 17 -8.33 8.70 11.50
C PRO A 17 -8.20 9.79 12.57
N ASP A 18 -8.67 9.46 13.77
CA ASP A 18 -8.47 10.26 14.97
C ASP A 18 -6.95 10.48 15.20
N LYS A 19 -6.52 11.75 15.13
CA LYS A 19 -5.11 12.14 15.20
C LYS A 19 -4.48 11.77 16.54
N ASN A 20 -5.21 11.90 17.64
CA ASN A 20 -4.70 11.55 18.97
C ASN A 20 -4.46 10.04 19.08
N LYS A 21 -5.36 9.22 18.55
CA LYS A 21 -5.16 7.76 18.49
C LYS A 21 -4.00 7.39 17.59
N LEU A 22 -3.88 8.02 16.43
CA LEU A 22 -2.75 7.80 15.52
C LEU A 22 -1.41 8.08 16.23
N LEU A 23 -1.29 9.25 16.85
CA LEU A 23 -0.09 9.63 17.61
C LEU A 23 0.17 8.70 18.78
N TYR A 24 -0.87 8.27 19.51
CA TYR A 24 -0.75 7.29 20.58
C TYR A 24 -0.16 5.96 20.07
N TYR A 25 -0.67 5.41 18.96
CA TYR A 25 -0.13 4.17 18.38
C TYR A 25 1.31 4.34 17.91
N MET A 26 1.64 5.47 17.26
CA MET A 26 3.01 5.74 16.84
C MET A 26 3.97 5.88 18.02
N ALA A 27 3.55 6.60 19.07
CA ALA A 27 4.33 6.82 20.28
C ALA A 27 4.55 5.55 21.11
N THR A 28 3.62 4.59 21.06
CA THR A 28 3.71 3.35 21.84
C THR A 28 4.29 2.19 21.04
N GLN A 29 3.85 1.99 19.80
CA GLN A 29 4.19 0.81 18.98
C GLN A 29 5.19 1.11 17.85
N GLY A 30 5.44 2.38 17.56
CA GLY A 30 6.22 2.81 16.42
C GLY A 30 5.43 2.77 15.11
N LEU A 31 6.14 2.75 13.98
CA LEU A 31 5.51 2.57 12.67
C LEU A 31 4.87 1.17 12.53
N PRO A 32 3.81 1.02 11.71
CA PRO A 32 3.13 -0.26 11.54
C PRO A 32 4.08 -1.34 11.00
N LYS A 33 3.95 -2.58 11.49
CA LYS A 33 4.84 -3.69 11.13
C LYS A 33 4.10 -4.75 10.32
N ARG A 34 4.84 -5.67 9.69
CA ARG A 34 4.25 -6.87 9.09
C ARG A 34 3.70 -7.74 10.20
N GLY A 35 2.46 -8.20 10.04
CA GLY A 35 1.73 -8.93 11.09
C GLY A 35 1.02 -8.02 12.10
N ASP A 36 1.51 -6.81 12.34
CA ASP A 36 0.92 -5.84 13.28
C ASP A 36 0.58 -4.52 12.59
N ARG A 37 -0.63 -4.46 12.02
CA ARG A 37 -1.15 -3.32 11.26
C ARG A 37 -2.23 -2.57 12.02
N TRP A 38 -1.88 -2.01 13.18
CA TRP A 38 -2.77 -1.11 13.91
C TRP A 38 -3.34 0.02 13.03
N CYS A 39 -2.59 0.48 12.03
CA CYS A 39 -3.05 1.51 11.07
C CYS A 39 -4.26 1.06 10.22
N THR A 40 -4.38 -0.24 9.92
CA THR A 40 -5.53 -0.79 9.18
C THR A 40 -6.79 -0.76 10.03
N TYR A 41 -6.66 -1.00 11.34
CA TYR A 41 -7.78 -0.84 12.27
C TYR A 41 -8.27 0.61 12.28
N LEU A 42 -7.38 1.60 12.39
CA LEU A 42 -7.77 3.02 12.34
C LEU A 42 -8.46 3.39 11.02
N LYS A 43 -7.90 2.98 9.88
CA LYS A 43 -8.51 3.18 8.56
C LYS A 43 -9.92 2.59 8.48
N THR A 44 -10.07 1.31 8.85
CA THR A 44 -11.36 0.62 8.74
C THR A 44 -12.41 1.17 9.69
N ARG A 45 -12.00 1.63 10.88
CA ARG A 45 -12.89 2.30 11.83
C ARG A 45 -13.44 3.61 11.25
N SER A 46 -12.59 4.50 10.75
CA SER A 46 -13.02 5.77 10.16
C SER A 46 -13.98 5.57 8.98
N LEU A 47 -13.69 4.57 8.12
CA LEU A 47 -14.59 4.22 7.02
C LEU A 47 -15.96 3.70 7.50
N ARG A 48 -16.00 2.93 8.59
CA ARG A 48 -17.27 2.46 9.17
C ARG A 48 -18.10 3.60 9.75
N GLU A 49 -17.45 4.56 10.39
CA GLU A 49 -18.11 5.75 10.95
C GLU A 49 -18.75 6.59 9.84
N VAL A 50 -18.02 6.82 8.74
CA VAL A 50 -18.58 7.51 7.56
C VAL A 50 -19.73 6.73 6.93
N LYS A 51 -19.59 5.41 6.72
CA LYS A 51 -20.67 4.57 6.17
C LYS A 51 -21.96 4.66 6.96
N LYS A 52 -21.87 4.67 8.30
CA LYS A 52 -23.03 4.83 9.18
C LYS A 52 -23.67 6.21 9.03
N LYS A 53 -22.87 7.26 8.95
CA LYS A 53 -23.33 8.65 8.77
C LYS A 53 -24.10 8.82 7.45
N ILE A 54 -23.59 8.26 6.36
CA ILE A 54 -24.23 8.36 5.04
C ILE A 54 -25.31 7.29 4.79
N LYS A 55 -25.52 6.37 5.75
CA LYS A 55 -26.47 5.26 5.64
C LYS A 55 -26.34 4.46 4.34
N ALA A 56 -25.10 4.15 3.94
CA ALA A 56 -24.85 3.42 2.70
C ALA A 56 -25.43 2.00 2.75
N GLU A 57 -26.35 1.69 1.84
CA GLU A 57 -26.95 0.36 1.68
C GLU A 57 -26.07 -0.57 0.84
N ILE A 58 -25.37 0.01 -0.13
CA ILE A 58 -24.49 -0.72 -1.06
C ILE A 58 -23.07 -0.15 -0.99
N GLU A 59 -22.08 -1.04 -0.92
CA GLU A 59 -20.66 -0.70 -1.02
C GLU A 59 -20.09 -1.18 -2.35
N ALA A 60 -19.56 -0.25 -3.15
CA ALA A 60 -18.75 -0.60 -4.31
C ALA A 60 -17.30 -0.91 -3.90
N LYS A 61 -16.78 -2.05 -4.34
CA LYS A 61 -15.37 -2.43 -4.22
C LYS A 61 -14.77 -2.70 -5.58
N ALA A 62 -13.46 -2.51 -5.68
CA ALA A 62 -12.69 -2.80 -6.88
C ALA A 62 -11.55 -3.78 -6.53
N GLU A 63 -11.92 -4.99 -6.09
CA GLU A 63 -10.95 -6.04 -5.78
C GLU A 63 -10.93 -7.07 -6.91
N ARG A 64 -9.75 -7.48 -7.35
CA ARG A 64 -9.59 -8.45 -8.44
C ARG A 64 -9.17 -9.80 -7.89
N ALA A 65 -9.68 -10.89 -8.47
CA ALA A 65 -9.32 -12.24 -8.08
C ALA A 65 -7.80 -12.46 -8.23
N LEU A 66 -7.22 -11.94 -9.32
CA LEU A 66 -5.81 -12.09 -9.67
C LEU A 66 -4.84 -11.18 -8.87
N GLU A 67 -5.29 -10.48 -7.83
CA GLU A 67 -4.41 -9.63 -7.01
C GLU A 67 -3.68 -10.37 -5.89
N ALA A 68 -4.26 -11.44 -5.37
CA ALA A 68 -3.68 -12.23 -4.28
C ALA A 68 -4.40 -13.58 -4.15
N GLY A 69 -3.70 -14.63 -3.68
CA GLY A 69 -4.29 -15.97 -3.50
C GLY A 69 -5.58 -15.98 -2.67
N LYS A 70 -5.60 -15.29 -1.53
CA LYS A 70 -6.82 -15.15 -0.71
C LYS A 70 -7.98 -14.44 -1.42
N ARG A 71 -7.67 -13.54 -2.35
CA ARG A 71 -8.69 -12.87 -3.19
C ARG A 71 -9.18 -13.82 -4.26
N TYR A 72 -8.28 -14.57 -4.88
CA TYR A 72 -8.61 -15.58 -5.88
C TYR A 72 -9.59 -16.63 -5.32
N GLU A 73 -9.29 -17.22 -4.17
CA GLU A 73 -10.16 -18.22 -3.52
C GLU A 73 -11.58 -17.69 -3.30
N ARG A 74 -11.70 -16.46 -2.79
CA ARG A 74 -13.00 -15.85 -2.48
C ARG A 74 -13.76 -15.36 -3.71
N LEU A 75 -13.07 -14.74 -4.67
CA LEU A 75 -13.69 -14.04 -5.79
C LEU A 75 -13.90 -14.93 -7.02
N SER A 76 -13.06 -15.94 -7.25
CA SER A 76 -13.20 -16.86 -8.39
C SER A 76 -14.54 -17.60 -8.39
N SER A 77 -15.04 -18.03 -7.22
CA SER A 77 -16.36 -18.65 -7.11
C SER A 77 -17.50 -17.71 -7.51
N LEU A 78 -17.36 -16.42 -7.22
CA LEU A 78 -18.35 -15.40 -7.60
C LEU A 78 -18.27 -15.08 -9.09
N ALA A 79 -17.04 -14.95 -9.62
CA ALA A 79 -16.78 -14.73 -11.04
C ALA A 79 -17.36 -15.85 -11.90
N ASN A 80 -17.10 -17.11 -11.54
CA ASN A 80 -17.61 -18.28 -12.28
C ASN A 80 -19.14 -18.37 -12.27
N LYS A 81 -19.82 -17.72 -11.32
CA LYS A 81 -21.28 -17.66 -11.22
C LYS A 81 -21.87 -16.37 -11.78
N GLY A 82 -21.05 -15.45 -12.31
CA GLY A 82 -21.49 -14.14 -12.78
C GLY A 82 -22.08 -13.25 -11.68
N ILE A 83 -21.68 -13.45 -10.42
CA ILE A 83 -22.21 -12.70 -9.27
C ILE A 83 -21.37 -11.46 -9.03
N TYR A 84 -21.94 -10.29 -9.32
CA TYR A 84 -21.30 -8.99 -9.12
C TYR A 84 -21.84 -8.21 -7.91
N LEU A 85 -23.03 -8.58 -7.41
CA LEU A 85 -23.65 -8.04 -6.21
C LEU A 85 -23.87 -9.17 -5.21
N ASN A 86 -23.26 -9.07 -4.02
CA ASN A 86 -23.42 -10.06 -2.97
C ASN A 86 -23.44 -9.39 -1.59
N GLY A 87 -24.52 -9.58 -0.84
CA GLY A 87 -24.65 -9.09 0.54
C GLY A 87 -24.43 -7.58 0.70
N GLY A 88 -24.97 -6.78 -0.22
CA GLY A 88 -24.80 -5.32 -0.22
C GLY A 88 -23.43 -4.83 -0.69
N VAL A 89 -22.57 -5.71 -1.22
CA VAL A 89 -21.30 -5.31 -1.85
C VAL A 89 -21.38 -5.56 -3.35
N ILE A 90 -21.14 -4.52 -4.14
CA ILE A 90 -20.99 -4.61 -5.59
C ILE A 90 -19.50 -4.57 -5.94
N ASN A 91 -19.04 -5.49 -6.81
CA ASN A 91 -17.67 -5.50 -7.31
C ASN A 91 -17.67 -5.88 -8.78
N LEU A 92 -17.50 -4.89 -9.65
CA LEU A 92 -17.64 -5.01 -11.10
C LEU A 92 -16.35 -5.40 -11.83
N VAL A 93 -15.27 -5.64 -11.10
CA VAL A 93 -13.94 -5.84 -11.70
C VAL A 93 -13.25 -7.10 -11.19
N HIS A 94 -13.96 -7.97 -10.48
CA HIS A 94 -13.31 -9.10 -9.79
C HIS A 94 -12.72 -10.15 -10.74
N ASP A 95 -13.24 -10.21 -11.96
CA ASP A 95 -12.87 -11.08 -13.07
C ASP A 95 -11.86 -10.45 -14.03
N LEU A 96 -11.67 -9.12 -13.97
CA LEU A 96 -10.77 -8.40 -14.87
C LEU A 96 -9.28 -8.61 -14.54
N THR A 97 -8.51 -8.78 -15.59
CA THR A 97 -7.04 -8.84 -15.57
C THR A 97 -6.43 -7.45 -15.33
N ILE A 98 -5.13 -7.42 -15.00
CA ILE A 98 -4.42 -6.15 -14.81
C ILE A 98 -4.24 -5.40 -16.15
N THR A 99 -4.16 -6.12 -17.26
CA THR A 99 -4.02 -5.56 -18.61
C THR A 99 -5.30 -4.87 -19.06
N GLU A 100 -6.45 -5.51 -18.88
CA GLU A 100 -7.76 -4.90 -19.19
C GLU A 100 -8.00 -3.62 -18.36
N ILE A 101 -7.66 -3.67 -17.07
CA ILE A 101 -7.75 -2.49 -16.19
C ILE A 101 -6.80 -1.38 -16.67
N ALA A 102 -5.57 -1.72 -17.06
CA ALA A 102 -4.63 -0.73 -17.54
C ALA A 102 -5.10 -0.08 -18.85
N GLU A 103 -5.64 -0.85 -19.78
CA GLU A 103 -6.22 -0.33 -21.03
C GLU A 103 -7.38 0.61 -20.77
N LEU A 104 -8.32 0.22 -19.90
CA LEU A 104 -9.46 1.06 -19.51
C LEU A 104 -9.00 2.38 -18.88
N LEU A 105 -8.07 2.32 -17.92
CA LEU A 105 -7.57 3.52 -17.23
C LEU A 105 -6.78 4.44 -18.16
N LYS A 106 -6.01 3.88 -19.11
CA LYS A 106 -5.30 4.65 -20.14
C LYS A 106 -6.28 5.37 -21.05
N LYS A 107 -7.28 4.65 -21.59
CA LYS A 107 -8.33 5.21 -22.44
C LYS A 107 -9.05 6.38 -21.77
N GLU A 108 -9.31 6.28 -20.47
CA GLU A 108 -10.04 7.30 -19.72
C GLU A 108 -9.16 8.44 -19.17
N GLY A 109 -7.83 8.36 -19.33
CA GLY A 109 -6.90 9.34 -18.75
C GLY A 109 -6.90 9.36 -17.21
N LEU A 110 -7.14 8.18 -16.60
CA LEU A 110 -7.33 7.98 -15.16
C LEU A 110 -6.19 7.19 -14.48
N VAL A 111 -5.08 6.97 -15.18
CA VAL A 111 -3.90 6.32 -14.61
C VAL A 111 -3.35 7.15 -13.45
N HIS A 112 -3.18 6.52 -12.29
CA HIS A 112 -2.62 7.20 -11.12
C HIS A 112 -1.13 7.54 -11.34
N PRO A 113 -0.66 8.76 -10.99
CA PRO A 113 0.74 9.16 -11.21
C PRO A 113 1.78 8.21 -10.61
N HIS A 114 1.48 7.59 -9.47
CA HIS A 114 2.35 6.60 -8.84
C HIS A 114 2.65 5.39 -9.74
N TYR A 115 1.70 4.95 -10.57
CA TYR A 115 1.96 3.86 -11.52
C TYR A 115 2.96 4.30 -12.60
N ILE A 116 2.84 5.53 -13.10
CA ILE A 116 3.80 6.13 -14.04
C ILE A 116 5.19 6.31 -13.39
N GLN A 117 5.23 6.56 -12.09
CA GLN A 117 6.49 6.64 -11.32
C GLN A 117 7.15 5.27 -11.12
N GLY A 118 6.49 4.16 -11.48
CA GLY A 118 7.01 2.80 -11.33
C GLY A 118 6.55 2.08 -10.07
N LEU A 119 5.58 2.61 -9.30
CA LEU A 119 5.04 1.84 -8.18
C LEU A 119 4.10 0.73 -8.71
N PRO A 120 4.31 -0.54 -8.33
CA PRO A 120 3.41 -1.64 -8.72
C PRO A 120 2.01 -1.54 -8.10
N ARG A 121 1.86 -0.73 -7.03
CA ARG A 121 0.57 -0.49 -6.38
C ARG A 121 0.54 0.87 -5.68
N VAL A 122 -0.66 1.43 -5.56
CA VAL A 122 -0.90 2.66 -4.78
C VAL A 122 -1.23 2.30 -3.33
N SER A 123 -0.39 2.75 -2.40
CA SER A 123 -0.57 2.55 -0.95
C SER A 123 0.10 3.68 -0.15
N CYS A 124 -0.04 3.71 1.17
CA CYS A 124 0.64 4.69 2.02
C CYS A 124 2.18 4.51 1.99
N ARG A 125 2.95 5.60 2.09
CA ARG A 125 4.43 5.59 2.09
C ARG A 125 5.03 4.56 3.05
N PHE A 126 4.55 4.55 4.30
CA PHE A 126 5.04 3.66 5.36
C PHE A 126 4.25 2.35 5.48
N CYS A 127 3.71 1.81 4.37
CA CYS A 127 3.07 0.50 4.40
C CYS A 127 4.11 -0.61 4.62
N PRO A 128 4.01 -1.46 5.66
CA PRO A 128 5.05 -2.45 5.98
C PRO A 128 5.15 -3.56 4.93
N TYR A 129 4.10 -3.75 4.14
CA TYR A 129 4.05 -4.75 3.08
C TYR A 129 4.75 -4.31 1.80
N ARG A 130 5.20 -3.05 1.70
CA ARG A 130 6.00 -2.57 0.57
C ARG A 130 7.32 -3.32 0.45
N GLY A 131 7.75 -3.58 -0.77
CA GLY A 131 9.11 -4.03 -1.07
C GLY A 131 10.13 -2.91 -0.83
N LEU A 132 11.42 -3.26 -0.78
CA LEU A 132 12.49 -2.26 -0.63
C LEU A 132 12.47 -1.23 -1.76
N TYR A 133 12.27 -1.71 -3.00
CA TYR A 133 12.09 -0.85 -4.17
C TYR A 133 10.94 0.16 -4.00
N GLU A 134 9.75 -0.31 -3.58
CA GLU A 134 8.56 0.54 -3.37
C GLU A 134 8.82 1.61 -2.30
N LEU A 135 9.52 1.24 -1.21
CA LEU A 135 9.85 2.16 -0.13
C LEU A 135 10.83 3.22 -0.61
N LYS A 136 11.90 2.79 -1.29
CA LYS A 136 12.93 3.70 -1.83
C LYS A 136 12.33 4.71 -2.80
N LEU A 137 11.49 4.25 -3.73
CA LEU A 137 10.82 5.13 -4.68
C LEU A 137 9.88 6.14 -4.01
N SER A 138 9.39 5.83 -2.81
CA SER A 138 8.39 6.64 -2.10
C SER A 138 8.97 7.53 -1.02
N GLU A 139 10.28 7.53 -0.81
CA GLU A 139 10.96 8.49 0.06
C GLU A 139 10.67 9.94 -0.35
N LYS A 140 10.46 10.17 -1.66
CA LYS A 140 10.09 11.48 -2.23
C LYS A 140 8.62 11.88 -2.01
N HIS A 141 7.77 10.98 -1.49
CA HIS A 141 6.35 11.28 -1.32
C HIS A 141 6.14 12.04 -0.03
N GLU A 142 5.51 13.20 -0.11
CA GLU A 142 5.23 14.04 1.05
C GLU A 142 4.39 13.32 2.11
N VAL A 143 4.66 13.65 3.37
CA VAL A 143 3.90 13.22 4.54
C VAL A 143 3.65 14.43 5.42
N GLU A 144 2.60 14.37 6.24
CA GLU A 144 2.14 15.51 7.04
C GLU A 144 3.24 16.07 7.97
N ASP A 145 4.04 15.20 8.57
CA ASP A 145 5.11 15.59 9.51
C ASP A 145 6.25 14.56 9.50
N GLU A 146 7.32 14.88 8.77
CA GLU A 146 8.54 14.06 8.72
C GLU A 146 9.28 14.02 10.06
N GLY A 147 9.28 15.14 10.82
CA GLY A 147 9.98 15.23 12.10
C GLY A 147 9.39 14.27 13.14
N THR A 148 8.06 14.14 13.16
CA THR A 148 7.39 13.13 13.96
C THR A 148 7.81 11.72 13.54
N ILE A 149 7.86 11.40 12.25
CA ILE A 149 8.29 10.08 11.76
C ILE A 149 9.72 9.78 12.19
N ASP A 150 10.65 10.72 12.00
CA ASP A 150 12.05 10.57 12.36
C ASP A 150 12.24 10.35 13.86
N SER A 151 11.50 11.09 14.69
CA SER A 151 11.55 10.93 16.14
C SER A 151 11.09 9.53 16.57
N ILE A 152 10.02 9.02 15.95
CA ILE A 152 9.48 7.69 16.21
C ILE A 152 10.44 6.59 15.75
N LEU A 153 11.05 6.74 14.57
CA LEU A 153 12.04 5.79 14.06
C LEU A 153 13.30 5.78 14.94
N ALA A 154 13.80 6.95 15.35
CA ALA A 154 14.97 7.06 16.22
C ALA A 154 14.72 6.41 17.59
N ARG A 155 13.55 6.66 18.19
CA ARG A 155 13.12 6.00 19.44
C ARG A 155 13.03 4.49 19.26
N THR A 156 12.31 4.04 18.23
CA THR A 156 12.11 2.62 17.93
C THR A 156 13.45 1.90 17.77
N TYR A 157 14.39 2.51 17.04
CA TYR A 157 15.74 1.96 16.87
C TYR A 157 16.46 1.79 18.21
N ARG A 158 16.53 2.87 19.02
CA ARG A 158 17.23 2.85 20.32
C ARG A 158 16.68 1.78 21.25
N GLU A 159 15.35 1.70 21.36
CA GLU A 159 14.67 0.80 22.28
C GLU A 159 14.76 -0.68 21.86
N TYR A 160 14.66 -0.99 20.57
CA TYR A 160 14.43 -2.38 20.13
C TYR A 160 15.45 -2.95 19.12
N TYR A 161 16.20 -2.11 18.39
CA TYR A 161 17.03 -2.55 17.26
C TYR A 161 18.52 -2.22 17.40
N SER A 162 18.91 -1.43 18.42
CA SER A 162 20.31 -1.05 18.65
C SER A 162 21.25 -2.24 18.88
N GLN A 163 20.73 -3.38 19.33
CA GLN A 163 21.45 -4.64 19.50
C GLN A 163 21.33 -5.59 18.29
N VAL A 164 20.55 -5.21 17.27
CA VAL A 164 20.26 -6.03 16.09
C VAL A 164 21.03 -5.54 14.87
N SER A 165 21.12 -4.22 14.70
CA SER A 165 21.73 -3.60 13.52
C SER A 165 22.32 -2.24 13.88
N THR A 166 23.15 -1.71 12.99
CA THR A 166 23.46 -0.28 13.01
C THR A 166 22.22 0.55 12.66
N ARG A 167 22.25 1.85 12.98
CA ARG A 167 21.19 2.79 12.62
C ARG A 167 21.05 2.94 11.11
N GLU A 168 22.18 2.88 10.39
CA GLU A 168 22.21 2.96 8.94
C GLU A 168 21.52 1.75 8.31
N GLU A 169 21.88 0.52 8.69
CA GLU A 169 21.21 -0.69 8.21
C GLU A 169 19.70 -0.66 8.53
N PHE A 170 19.33 -0.20 9.73
CA PHE A 170 17.93 -0.09 10.16
C PHE A 170 17.09 0.77 9.21
N LEU A 171 17.63 1.93 8.81
CA LEU A 171 16.96 2.87 7.92
C LEU A 171 17.01 2.38 6.46
N THR A 172 18.20 2.00 5.97
CA THR A 172 18.41 1.54 4.59
C THR A 172 17.50 0.36 4.24
N TYR A 173 17.47 -0.68 5.08
CA TYR A 173 16.64 -1.87 4.83
C TYR A 173 15.21 -1.75 5.40
N HIS A 174 14.87 -0.59 5.96
CA HIS A 174 13.55 -0.33 6.55
C HIS A 174 13.13 -1.42 7.54
N LEU A 175 14.05 -1.76 8.47
CA LEU A 175 13.91 -2.90 9.37
C LEU A 175 12.78 -2.73 10.40
N TRP A 176 12.33 -1.49 10.63
CA TRP A 176 11.17 -1.17 11.46
C TRP A 176 9.91 -1.96 11.07
N ARG A 177 9.81 -2.43 9.83
CA ARG A 177 8.69 -3.23 9.31
C ARG A 177 8.61 -4.63 9.88
N PHE A 178 9.65 -5.10 10.57
CA PHE A 178 9.76 -6.46 11.10
C PHE A 178 9.94 -6.42 12.62
N THR A 179 9.64 -7.51 13.32
CA THR A 179 10.10 -7.66 14.72
C THR A 179 11.63 -7.71 14.76
N PRO A 180 12.28 -7.40 15.90
CA PRO A 180 13.74 -7.47 16.01
C PRO A 180 14.33 -8.84 15.62
N SER A 181 13.66 -9.93 16.01
CA SER A 181 14.06 -11.29 15.64
C SER A 181 14.02 -11.53 14.13
N VAL A 182 12.96 -11.08 13.44
CA VAL A 182 12.84 -11.22 11.99
C VAL A 182 13.77 -10.26 11.26
N ALA A 183 14.00 -9.05 11.78
CA ALA A 183 14.95 -8.10 11.21
C ALA A 183 16.37 -8.67 11.21
N LYS A 184 16.78 -9.36 12.28
CA LYS A 184 18.07 -10.07 12.34
C LYS A 184 18.20 -11.11 11.23
N LEU A 185 17.15 -11.91 11.00
CA LEU A 185 17.13 -12.90 9.92
C LEU A 185 17.26 -12.23 8.55
N ARG A 186 16.56 -11.10 8.31
CA ARG A 186 16.66 -10.37 7.03
C ARG A 186 18.06 -9.81 6.75
N LEU A 187 18.77 -9.40 7.79
CA LEU A 187 20.16 -8.97 7.65
C LEU A 187 21.11 -10.13 7.38
N GLN A 188 20.85 -11.32 7.96
CA GLN A 188 21.63 -12.51 7.65
C GLN A 188 21.42 -12.96 6.20
N GLU A 189 20.16 -13.01 5.75
CA GLU A 189 19.83 -13.31 4.35
C GLU A 189 20.55 -12.36 3.39
N GLU A 190 20.60 -11.06 3.68
CA GLU A 190 21.30 -10.08 2.84
C GLU A 190 22.80 -10.37 2.75
N LYS A 191 23.46 -10.67 3.88
CA LYS A 191 24.89 -10.97 3.94
C LYS A 191 25.27 -12.27 3.23
N GLU A 192 24.36 -13.24 3.24
CA GLU A 192 24.56 -14.56 2.62
C GLU A 192 24.18 -14.58 1.13
N THR A 193 23.44 -13.57 0.66
CA THR A 193 23.00 -13.52 -0.74
C THR A 193 24.16 -13.17 -1.66
N LEU A 194 24.57 -14.13 -2.48
CA LEU A 194 25.44 -13.87 -3.62
C LEU A 194 24.65 -13.10 -4.69
N HIS A 195 24.93 -11.81 -4.82
CA HIS A 195 24.31 -10.97 -5.85
C HIS A 195 24.89 -11.26 -7.23
N SER A 196 24.49 -12.36 -7.85
CA SER A 196 24.91 -12.74 -9.22
C SER A 196 24.28 -11.84 -10.29
N GLU A 197 23.06 -11.37 -10.04
CA GLU A 197 22.33 -10.46 -10.92
C GLU A 197 21.80 -9.28 -10.10
N LYS A 198 22.04 -8.06 -10.60
CA LYS A 198 21.56 -6.83 -9.97
C LYS A 198 20.63 -6.11 -10.94
N LEU A 199 19.44 -5.77 -10.45
CA LEU A 199 18.50 -4.89 -11.14
C LEU A 199 18.67 -3.47 -10.59
N THR A 200 18.87 -2.50 -11.48
CA THR A 200 18.90 -1.09 -11.05
C THR A 200 17.49 -0.59 -10.71
N LEU A 201 17.40 0.47 -9.91
CA LEU A 201 16.11 1.10 -9.61
C LEU A 201 15.40 1.61 -10.87
N ASP A 202 16.15 2.08 -11.86
CA ASP A 202 15.59 2.57 -13.12
C ASP A 202 15.05 1.43 -13.99
N GLN A 203 15.75 0.29 -14.06
CA GLN A 203 15.24 -0.90 -14.74
C GLN A 203 13.93 -1.39 -14.09
N ALA A 204 13.90 -1.49 -12.75
CA ALA A 204 12.69 -1.86 -12.03
C ALA A 204 11.55 -0.87 -12.28
N ARG A 205 11.85 0.43 -12.31
CA ARG A 205 10.88 1.48 -12.63
C ARG A 205 10.31 1.33 -14.03
N GLU A 206 11.14 1.10 -15.03
CA GLU A 206 10.70 0.88 -16.41
C GLU A 206 9.79 -0.34 -16.50
N MET A 207 10.19 -1.46 -15.90
CA MET A 207 9.38 -2.68 -15.86
C MET A 207 7.99 -2.44 -15.26
N PHE A 208 7.89 -1.79 -14.09
CA PHE A 208 6.61 -1.55 -13.43
C PHE A 208 5.76 -0.46 -14.09
N SER A 209 6.39 0.54 -14.73
CA SER A 209 5.67 1.63 -15.40
C SER A 209 5.20 1.28 -16.81
N SER A 210 5.86 0.33 -17.49
CA SER A 210 5.62 -0.04 -18.89
C SER A 210 4.15 -0.30 -19.23
N LEU A 211 3.41 -0.97 -18.34
CA LEU A 211 2.00 -1.28 -18.52
C LEU A 211 1.11 -0.02 -18.63
N TRP A 212 1.53 1.04 -17.96
CA TRP A 212 0.75 2.25 -17.69
C TRP A 212 1.06 3.40 -18.62
N VAL A 213 2.23 3.39 -19.24
CA VAL A 213 2.62 4.36 -20.26
C VAL A 213 1.91 3.98 -21.58
N ALA A 214 1.40 4.97 -22.30
CA ALA A 214 0.86 4.72 -23.63
C ALA A 214 1.97 4.15 -24.53
N SER A 215 1.69 3.09 -25.28
CA SER A 215 2.56 2.65 -26.36
C SER A 215 2.82 3.87 -27.24
N ARG A 216 4.08 4.25 -27.44
CA ARG A 216 4.41 5.24 -28.46
C ARG A 216 3.92 4.66 -29.78
N GLY A 217 2.84 5.22 -30.31
CA GLY A 217 2.42 5.01 -31.69
C GLY A 217 3.45 5.59 -32.64
#